data_AF-A0A7J7H7S8-F1
#
_entry.id   AF-A0A7J7H7S8-F1
#
_cell.length_a   1.000
_cell.length_b   1.000
_cell.length_c   1.000
_cell.angle_alpha   90.00
_cell.angle_beta   90.00
_cell.angle_gamma   90.00
#
_symmetry.space_group_name_H-M   'P 1'
#
loop_
_entity.id
_entity.type
_entity.pdbx_description
1 polymer ?
#
loop_
_entity_poly.entity_id
_entity_poly.type
_entity_poly.pdbx_seq_one_letter_code
_entity_poly.pdbx_strand_id
1 'polypeptide(L)'
;MENGLAERWGFRGSELVNKASAISIRSVLNEVMQNMDEEDLRPTIPLGHGDPSAFPSFRTTPIAEDAVSDALHSAKFNGYAPTVGILPARRYTYL
;
A
#
# COMPACT_ATOMS: atom_id res chain seq x y z
N MET A 1 28.37 -43.53 13.88
CA MET A 1 28.09 -42.08 13.69
C MET A 1 27.02 -42.01 12.62
N GLU A 2 25.77 -41.83 13.00
CA GLU A 2 24.66 -41.72 12.06
C GLU A 2 24.77 -40.36 11.35
N ASN A 3 25.15 -40.37 10.08
CA ASN A 3 24.97 -39.24 9.18
C ASN A 3 23.47 -39.14 8.85
N GLY A 4 22.68 -38.68 9.82
CA GLY A 4 21.29 -38.31 9.60
C GLY A 4 21.27 -37.04 8.75
N LEU A 5 20.97 -37.20 7.46
CA LEU A 5 20.58 -36.11 6.58
C LEU A 5 19.33 -35.46 7.20
N ALA A 6 19.52 -34.46 8.06
CA ALA A 6 18.42 -33.70 8.62
C ALA A 6 17.63 -33.09 7.44
N GLU A 7 16.43 -33.61 7.19
CA GLU A 7 15.51 -33.05 6.21
C GLU A 7 15.29 -31.58 6.57
N ARG A 8 15.85 -30.70 5.74
CA ARG A 8 15.65 -29.26 5.92
C ARG A 8 14.23 -28.92 5.50
N TRP A 9 13.53 -28.19 6.35
CA TRP A 9 12.18 -27.72 6.08
C TRP A 9 12.12 -26.96 4.74
N GLY A 10 11.26 -27.43 3.83
CA GLY A 10 11.15 -26.97 2.44
C GLY A 10 10.32 -25.71 2.23
N PHE A 11 10.24 -24.81 3.22
CA PHE A 11 9.52 -23.55 3.06
C PHE A 11 10.14 -22.71 1.94
N ARG A 12 9.41 -22.55 0.84
CA ARG A 12 9.82 -21.74 -0.30
C ARG A 12 8.64 -20.96 -0.84
N GLY A 13 8.89 -19.73 -1.27
CA GLY A 13 7.89 -18.93 -1.99
C GLY A 13 7.54 -19.55 -3.33
N SER A 14 6.35 -19.26 -3.84
CA SER A 14 5.94 -19.69 -5.17
C SER A 14 6.87 -19.10 -6.23
N GLU A 15 7.50 -19.97 -7.02
CA GLU A 15 8.38 -19.54 -8.12
C GLU A 15 7.62 -18.68 -9.14
N LEU A 16 6.33 -18.98 -9.37
CA LEU A 16 5.46 -18.20 -10.24
C LEU A 16 5.25 -16.79 -9.71
N VAL A 17 5.02 -16.64 -8.39
CA VAL A 17 4.87 -15.32 -7.76
C VAL A 17 6.19 -14.56 -7.84
N ASN A 18 7.32 -15.22 -7.57
CA ASN A 18 8.64 -14.61 -7.64
C ASN A 18 8.98 -14.10 -9.05
N LYS A 19 8.66 -14.89 -10.09
CA LYS A 19 8.83 -14.49 -11.49
C LYS A 19 7.90 -13.33 -11.86
N ALA A 20 6.65 -13.36 -11.42
CA ALA A 20 5.69 -12.29 -11.67
C ALA A 20 6.11 -10.96 -11.01
N SER A 21 6.76 -11.00 -9.85
CA SER A 21 7.27 -9.81 -9.16
C SER A 21 8.68 -9.39 -9.56
N ALA A 22 9.30 -10.06 -10.54
CA ALA A 22 10.72 -9.84 -10.88
C ALA A 22 11.01 -8.42 -11.38
N ILE A 23 10.01 -7.76 -11.99
CA ILE A 23 10.08 -6.37 -12.41
C ILE A 23 8.86 -5.65 -11.85
N SER A 24 9.08 -4.52 -11.18
CA SER A 24 8.02 -3.67 -10.67
C SER A 24 8.16 -2.25 -11.20
N ILE A 25 7.03 -1.55 -11.33
CA ILE A 25 7.00 -0.12 -11.67
C ILE A 25 7.92 0.68 -10.74
N ARG A 26 7.91 0.34 -9.44
CA ARG A 26 8.77 0.99 -8.44
C ARG A 26 10.26 0.74 -8.69
N SER A 27 10.66 -0.45 -9.13
CA SER A 27 12.06 -0.74 -9.48
C SER A 27 12.53 0.13 -10.63
N VAL A 28 11.73 0.21 -11.71
CA VAL A 28 12.05 1.04 -12.88
C VAL A 28 12.07 2.53 -12.51
N LEU A 29 11.12 2.99 -11.71
CA LEU A 29 11.08 4.38 -11.25
C LEU A 29 12.32 4.74 -10.42
N ASN A 30 12.74 3.86 -9.50
CA ASN A 30 13.94 4.06 -8.71
C ASN A 30 15.20 4.12 -9.59
N GLU A 31 15.31 3.24 -10.58
CA GLU A 31 16.43 3.25 -11.53
C GLU A 31 16.48 4.57 -12.32
N VAL A 32 15.35 5.05 -12.83
CA VAL A 32 15.28 6.35 -13.53
C VAL A 32 15.71 7.49 -12.59
N MET A 33 15.19 7.53 -11.36
CA MET A 33 15.52 8.57 -10.38
C MET A 33 17.01 8.56 -9.98
N GLN A 34 17.62 7.37 -9.86
CA GLN A 34 19.04 7.22 -9.52
C GLN A 34 20.00 7.66 -10.63
N ASN A 35 19.52 7.74 -11.87
CA ASN A 35 20.32 8.15 -13.03
C ASN A 35 20.03 9.60 -13.46
N MET A 36 19.33 10.38 -12.62
CA MET A 36 19.16 11.82 -12.85
C MET A 36 20.46 12.57 -12.53
N ASP A 37 20.74 13.62 -13.30
CA ASP A 37 21.87 14.51 -13.05
C ASP A 37 21.60 15.36 -11.80
N GLU A 38 22.47 15.26 -10.80
CA GLU A 38 22.35 16.00 -9.54
C GLU A 38 22.62 17.52 -9.74
N GLU A 39 23.33 17.89 -10.80
CA GLU A 39 23.62 19.30 -11.13
C GLU A 39 22.48 19.94 -11.95
N ASP A 40 21.51 19.16 -12.43
CA ASP A 40 20.35 19.67 -13.15
C ASP A 40 19.32 20.26 -12.17
N LEU A 41 19.18 21.59 -12.19
CA LEU A 41 18.28 22.33 -11.32
C LEU A 41 16.81 22.32 -11.77
N ARG A 42 16.48 21.70 -12.90
CA ARG A 42 15.08 21.61 -13.36
C ARG A 42 14.26 20.75 -12.39
N PRO A 43 13.06 21.18 -12.00
CA PRO A 43 12.23 20.41 -11.09
C PRO A 43 11.75 19.11 -11.76
N THR A 44 11.91 18.00 -11.05
CA THR A 44 11.37 16.70 -11.46
C THR A 44 9.85 16.69 -11.36
N ILE A 45 9.17 16.19 -12.40
CA ILE A 45 7.71 15.95 -12.40
C ILE A 45 7.48 14.44 -12.25
N PRO A 46 7.08 13.94 -11.07
CA PRO A 46 6.99 12.51 -10.81
C PRO A 46 5.68 11.90 -11.34
N LEU A 47 5.65 11.59 -12.64
CA LEU A 47 4.49 10.99 -13.31
C LEU A 47 4.28 9.50 -13.03
N GLY A 48 5.23 8.85 -12.34
CA GLY A 48 5.16 7.43 -11.96
C GLY A 48 4.50 7.15 -10.62
N HIS A 49 4.08 8.18 -9.87
CA HIS A 49 3.41 8.00 -8.58
C HIS A 49 1.96 7.58 -8.77
N GLY A 50 1.61 6.38 -8.28
CA GLY A 50 0.23 5.90 -8.20
C GLY A 50 -0.54 6.40 -6.97
N ASP A 51 0.15 6.94 -5.97
CA ASP A 51 -0.47 7.54 -4.80
C ASP A 51 -0.69 9.05 -5.05
N PRO A 52 -1.94 9.51 -5.16
CA PRO A 52 -2.22 10.93 -5.40
C PRO A 52 -1.90 11.81 -4.19
N SER A 53 -1.84 11.26 -2.97
CA SER A 53 -1.67 12.05 -1.73
C SER A 53 -0.32 12.76 -1.61
N ALA A 54 0.67 12.34 -2.41
CA ALA A 54 1.95 13.01 -2.57
C ALA A 54 1.81 14.45 -3.12
N PHE A 55 0.71 14.72 -3.84
CA PHE A 55 0.43 16.03 -4.41
C PHE A 55 -0.51 16.82 -3.46
N PRO A 56 -0.12 18.05 -3.02
CA PRO A 56 -0.95 18.84 -2.11
C PRO A 56 -2.33 19.21 -2.65
N SER A 57 -2.53 19.19 -3.96
CA SER A 57 -3.83 19.37 -4.61
C SER A 57 -4.81 18.20 -4.40
N PHE A 58 -4.32 17.04 -3.97
CA PHE A 58 -5.13 15.85 -3.69
C PHE A 58 -5.28 15.68 -2.18
N ARG A 59 -6.03 16.59 -1.57
CA ARG A 59 -6.47 16.47 -0.17
C ARG A 59 -7.84 15.82 -0.11
N THR A 60 -8.07 15.08 0.97
CA THR A 60 -9.42 14.58 1.27
C THR A 60 -10.36 15.75 1.56
N THR A 61 -11.67 15.52 1.49
CA THR A 61 -12.66 16.51 1.90
C THR A 61 -12.65 16.66 3.42
N PRO A 62 -12.81 17.89 3.98
CA PRO A 62 -12.94 18.09 5.42
C PRO A 62 -14.04 17.24 6.06
N ILE A 63 -15.12 16.94 5.31
CA ILE A 63 -16.21 16.07 5.76
C ILE A 63 -15.70 14.68 6.17
N ALA A 64 -14.71 14.15 5.44
CA ALA A 64 -14.13 12.85 5.75
C ALA A 64 -13.25 12.91 7.00
N GLU A 65 -12.53 14.02 7.21
CA GLU A 65 -11.70 14.24 8.40
C GLU A 65 -12.58 14.35 9.66
N ASP A 66 -13.64 15.16 9.58
CA ASP A 66 -14.62 15.33 10.66
C ASP A 66 -15.30 14.00 11.00
N ALA A 67 -15.72 13.23 10.00
CA ALA A 67 -16.34 11.92 10.21
C ALA A 67 -15.42 10.92 10.93
N VAL A 68 -14.11 10.94 10.64
CA VAL A 68 -13.11 10.11 11.35
C VAL A 68 -12.96 10.58 12.80
N SER A 69 -12.89 11.89 13.03
CA SER A 69 -12.80 12.49 14.37
C SER A 69 -14.02 12.13 15.22
N ASP A 70 -15.23 12.26 14.67
CA ASP A 70 -16.48 11.92 15.34
C ASP A 70 -16.57 10.42 15.66
N ALA A 71 -16.18 9.56 14.73
CA ALA A 71 -16.14 8.12 14.96
C ALA A 71 -15.20 7.77 16.12
N LEU A 72 -14.01 8.38 16.15
CA LEU A 72 -13.02 8.22 17.22
C LEU A 72 -13.56 8.67 18.58
N HIS A 73 -14.09 9.90 18.67
CA HIS A 73 -14.63 10.45 19.90
C HIS A 73 -15.87 9.70 20.41
N SER A 74 -16.63 9.06 19.51
CA SER A 74 -17.81 8.30 19.91
C SER A 74 -17.49 7.06 20.74
N ALA A 75 -16.28 6.50 20.60
CA ALA A 75 -15.88 5.20 21.14
C ALA A 75 -16.80 4.00 20.76
N LYS A 76 -17.70 4.17 19.79
CA LYS A 76 -18.69 3.15 19.38
C LYS A 76 -18.14 2.11 18.41
N PHE A 77 -17.00 2.40 17.77
CA PHE A 77 -16.44 1.60 16.67
C PHE A 77 -15.09 0.95 17.01
N ASN A 78 -14.80 0.74 18.30
CA ASN A 78 -13.49 0.25 18.77
C ASN A 78 -13.38 -1.28 18.79
N GLY A 79 -14.48 -2.00 18.56
CA GLY A 79 -14.53 -3.46 18.53
C GLY A 79 -14.31 -4.04 17.14
N TYR A 80 -14.24 -5.37 17.05
CA TYR A 80 -14.19 -6.05 15.76
C TYR A 80 -15.48 -5.80 14.96
N ALA A 81 -15.33 -5.40 13.71
CA ALA A 81 -16.42 -5.37 12.74
C ALA A 81 -16.72 -6.79 12.20
N PRO A 82 -17.92 -7.04 11.65
CA PRO A 82 -18.18 -8.24 10.85
C PRO A 82 -17.18 -8.35 9.68
N THR A 83 -16.90 -9.56 9.20
CA THR A 83 -15.96 -9.82 8.08
C THR A 83 -16.28 -9.01 6.82
N VAL A 84 -17.55 -8.67 6.63
CA VAL A 84 -18.07 -7.92 5.48
C VAL A 84 -18.18 -6.41 5.73
N GLY A 85 -17.74 -5.93 6.90
CA GLY A 85 -17.91 -4.55 7.35
C GLY A 85 -19.21 -4.29 8.11
N ILE A 86 -19.33 -3.12 8.74
CA ILE A 86 -20.51 -2.71 9.50
C ILE A 86 -21.71 -2.43 8.58
N LEU A 87 -22.91 -2.84 9.01
CA LEU A 87 -24.13 -2.69 8.20
C LEU A 87 -24.40 -1.24 7.75
N PRO A 88 -24.23 -0.19 8.58
CA PRO A 88 -24.42 1.19 8.14
C PRO A 88 -23.53 1.55 6.95
N ALA A 89 -22.24 1.23 6.98
CA ALA A 89 -21.30 1.56 5.90
C ALA A 89 -21.66 0.85 4.58
N ARG A 90 -22.10 -0.41 4.65
CA ARG A 90 -22.45 -1.23 3.47
C ARG A 90 -23.74 -0.80 2.78
N ARG A 91 -24.66 -0.15 3.48
CA ARG A 91 -25.93 0.31 2.89
C ARG A 91 -25.74 1.52 1.96
N TYR A 92 -24.72 2.34 2.20
CA TYR A 92 -24.45 3.54 1.41
C TYR A 92 -23.69 3.27 0.10
N THR A 93 -23.16 2.07 -0.11
CA THR A 93 -22.38 1.70 -1.32
C THR A 93 -23.24 1.16 -2.48
N TYR A 94 -24.56 1.05 -2.31
CA TYR A 94 -25.50 0.66 -3.38
C TYR A 94 -26.23 1.90 -3.91
N LEU A 95 -25.57 2.64 -4.81
CA LEU A 95 -26.21 3.49 -5.82
C LEU A 95 -26.03 2.80 -7.18
#